data_AF-A0A3C0VHW3-F1
#
_entry.id   AF-A0A3C0VHW3-F1
#
_cell.length_a   1.000
_cell.length_b   1.000
_cell.length_c   1.000
_cell.angle_alpha   90.00
_cell.angle_beta   90.00
_cell.angle_gamma   90.00
#
_symmetry.space_group_name_H-M   'P 1'
#
loop_
_entity.id
_entity.type
_entity.pdbx_description
1 polymer ?
#
loop_
_entity_poly.entity_id
_entity_poly.type
_entity_poly.pdbx_seq_one_letter_code
_entity_poly.pdbx_strand_id
1 'polypeptide(L)'
;PGDATEACFSASALSGLPPLTVDFDANCSTFENAPLSYAWDFGDGTNGSGAAVGHVFSAAGSYPVTLTIEDSGGATAATQRTVTVFDVAESFADDFERADGPIDGWTAYAIPGAWNLSGGTLATGPSAEERWIWAGDPPVFLPERMVLTFDMSFLAPGTDPLVGRHAGAVFCARTPTHRYAPDARGYTVFYIDRADDRGLTLDRWDHGALTPLNPPGGTPAIAEPPSTLRIEVEGPAIRVFADGALAIEAEDETYRDGLFGLWVWEANHVRFDNVLLGVDELPSCGGAAGTRFLRGDTNADGRHNIADAICLLGFLFGSEDDPCKQGIPRCRDTADANNDGKIDIADAIKILGYLFTSATTGPLPEPFTACGLDPAEPADSLDCAAYAPCAR
;
A
#
# COMPACT_ATOMS: atom_id res chain seq x y z
N PRO A 1 38.76 29.67 -15.93
CA PRO A 1 37.59 28.99 -15.32
C PRO A 1 37.66 27.52 -15.70
N GLY A 2 38.20 26.71 -14.79
CA GLY A 2 38.40 25.27 -15.00
C GLY A 2 37.06 24.55 -15.06
N ASP A 3 36.94 23.59 -15.97
CA ASP A 3 35.79 22.70 -16.05
C ASP A 3 35.80 21.86 -14.78
N ALA A 4 34.90 22.14 -13.84
CA ALA A 4 34.79 21.33 -12.65
C ALA A 4 34.42 19.90 -13.05
N THR A 5 35.17 18.93 -12.52
CA THR A 5 34.82 17.51 -12.55
C THR A 5 33.35 17.31 -12.17
N GLU A 6 32.58 16.64 -13.04
CA GLU A 6 31.15 16.38 -12.80
C GLU A 6 30.79 14.96 -13.25
N ALA A 7 30.26 14.17 -12.31
CA ALA A 7 29.68 12.86 -12.61
C ALA A 7 28.17 13.00 -12.84
N CYS A 8 27.68 12.49 -13.96
CA CYS A 8 26.25 12.43 -14.26
C CYS A 8 25.92 11.17 -15.05
N PHE A 9 24.67 10.73 -14.95
CA PHE A 9 24.15 9.69 -15.83
C PHE A 9 22.65 9.80 -16.07
N SER A 10 22.24 9.25 -17.22
CA SER A 10 20.87 8.97 -17.57
C SER A 10 20.55 7.48 -17.37
N ALA A 11 19.28 7.18 -17.17
CA ALA A 11 18.77 5.81 -17.02
C ALA A 11 17.51 5.72 -17.88
N SER A 12 17.34 4.60 -18.59
CA SER A 12 16.18 4.33 -19.46
C SER A 12 14.86 4.24 -18.69
N ALA A 13 14.91 3.77 -17.43
CA ALA A 13 13.80 3.77 -16.49
C ALA A 13 14.33 4.01 -15.06
N LEU A 14 13.53 4.67 -14.23
CA LEU A 14 13.78 4.79 -12.79
C LEU A 14 12.79 3.99 -11.95
N SER A 15 11.76 3.41 -12.57
CA SER A 15 10.85 2.53 -11.87
C SER A 15 10.15 1.56 -12.82
N GLY A 16 9.59 0.48 -12.28
CA GLY A 16 8.86 -0.52 -13.05
C GLY A 16 8.67 -1.84 -12.29
N LEU A 17 8.07 -2.81 -12.98
CA LEU A 17 7.84 -4.16 -12.46
C LEU A 17 9.09 -5.05 -12.60
N PRO A 18 9.27 -6.04 -11.70
CA PRO A 18 10.31 -7.04 -11.86
C PRO A 18 9.97 -8.05 -12.99
N PRO A 19 10.97 -8.57 -13.73
CA PRO A 19 12.35 -8.06 -13.78
C PRO A 19 12.42 -6.73 -14.54
N LEU A 20 13.07 -5.74 -13.93
CA LEU A 20 13.25 -4.42 -14.54
C LEU A 20 14.65 -4.32 -15.16
N THR A 21 14.72 -4.27 -16.48
CA THR A 21 15.95 -4.00 -17.23
C THR A 21 16.15 -2.49 -17.36
N VAL A 22 17.31 -1.99 -16.92
CA VAL A 22 17.68 -0.58 -17.01
C VAL A 22 19.03 -0.42 -17.71
N ASP A 23 19.01 0.29 -18.83
CA ASP A 23 20.21 0.83 -19.45
C ASP A 23 20.61 2.16 -18.81
N PHE A 24 21.88 2.28 -18.41
CA PHE A 24 22.51 3.47 -17.85
C PHE A 24 23.56 4.04 -18.82
N ASP A 25 23.59 5.37 -18.94
CA ASP A 25 24.54 6.11 -19.80
C ASP A 25 25.15 7.29 -19.03
N ALA A 26 26.47 7.24 -18.83
CA ALA A 26 27.29 8.23 -18.12
C ALA A 26 28.08 9.17 -19.04
N ASN A 27 27.84 9.17 -20.36
CA ASN A 27 28.60 9.97 -21.33
C ASN A 27 28.47 11.48 -21.13
N CYS A 28 27.51 11.94 -20.33
CA CYS A 28 27.41 13.36 -19.95
C CYS A 28 28.50 13.80 -18.96
N SER A 29 29.22 12.86 -18.33
CA SER A 29 30.24 13.15 -17.32
C SER A 29 31.45 13.87 -17.90
N THR A 30 32.00 14.83 -17.16
CA THR A 30 33.11 15.68 -17.59
C THR A 30 34.26 15.68 -16.60
N PHE A 31 35.48 15.87 -17.11
CA PHE A 31 36.70 15.94 -16.30
C PHE A 31 37.80 16.71 -17.01
N GLU A 32 38.67 17.38 -16.25
CA GLU A 32 39.81 18.11 -16.80
C GLU A 32 40.87 17.21 -17.46
N ASN A 33 41.10 15.98 -16.95
CA ASN A 33 42.13 15.05 -17.44
C ASN A 33 41.54 13.71 -17.95
N ALA A 34 40.99 13.70 -19.17
CA ALA A 34 40.59 12.46 -19.85
C ALA A 34 41.80 11.53 -20.13
N PRO A 35 41.62 10.19 -20.19
CA PRO A 35 40.36 9.43 -20.19
C PRO A 35 39.79 9.13 -18.78
N LEU A 36 38.47 8.89 -18.73
CA LEU A 36 37.73 8.49 -17.53
C LEU A 36 37.56 6.97 -17.43
N SER A 37 37.62 6.46 -16.21
CA SER A 37 37.10 5.14 -15.84
C SER A 37 35.76 5.30 -15.11
N TYR A 38 34.92 4.26 -15.18
CA TYR A 38 33.54 4.27 -14.68
C TYR A 38 33.30 3.01 -13.86
N ALA A 39 32.88 3.17 -12.62
CA ALA A 39 32.46 2.11 -11.72
C ALA A 39 31.01 2.33 -11.29
N TRP A 40 30.22 1.27 -11.35
CA TRP A 40 28.82 1.27 -10.96
C TRP A 40 28.60 0.37 -9.76
N ASP A 41 27.84 0.86 -8.80
CA ASP A 41 27.19 0.07 -7.75
C ASP A 41 25.68 0.18 -7.98
N PHE A 42 25.01 -0.94 -8.24
CA PHE A 42 23.58 -0.95 -8.53
C PHE A 42 22.73 -0.97 -7.26
N GLY A 43 23.32 -1.10 -6.07
CA GLY A 43 22.60 -1.11 -4.80
C GLY A 43 21.89 -2.44 -4.48
N ASP A 44 22.01 -3.45 -5.34
CA ASP A 44 21.50 -4.82 -5.14
C ASP A 44 22.61 -5.83 -4.79
N GLY A 45 23.82 -5.33 -4.49
CA GLY A 45 25.01 -6.14 -4.24
C GLY A 45 25.78 -6.54 -5.49
N THR A 46 25.36 -6.06 -6.67
CA THR A 46 26.10 -6.24 -7.93
C THR A 46 26.70 -4.92 -8.44
N ASN A 47 27.70 -5.04 -9.30
CA ASN A 47 28.50 -3.92 -9.77
C ASN A 47 28.66 -3.98 -11.30
N GLY A 48 28.95 -2.83 -11.90
CA GLY A 48 29.19 -2.68 -13.33
C GLY A 48 30.38 -1.78 -13.65
N SER A 49 30.75 -1.72 -14.93
CA SER A 49 31.81 -0.84 -15.41
C SER A 49 31.56 -0.38 -16.84
N GLY A 50 32.17 0.75 -17.22
CA GLY A 50 32.02 1.35 -18.55
C GLY A 50 31.07 2.53 -18.57
N ALA A 51 31.20 3.37 -19.60
CA ALA A 51 30.38 4.58 -19.76
C ALA A 51 28.91 4.28 -20.04
N ALA A 52 28.60 3.10 -20.59
CA ALA A 52 27.24 2.60 -20.77
C ALA A 52 27.17 1.14 -20.28
N VAL A 53 26.14 0.82 -19.51
CA VAL A 53 25.94 -0.51 -18.90
C VAL A 53 24.45 -0.80 -18.77
N GLY A 54 24.06 -2.05 -19.04
CA GLY A 54 22.71 -2.54 -18.77
C GLY A 54 22.69 -3.41 -17.51
N HIS A 55 21.65 -3.27 -16.69
CA HIS A 55 21.46 -4.05 -15.46
C HIS A 55 20.01 -4.55 -15.33
N VAL A 56 19.81 -5.67 -14.63
CA VAL A 56 18.48 -6.27 -14.42
C VAL A 56 18.20 -6.39 -12.93
N PHE A 57 17.23 -5.63 -12.45
CA PHE A 57 16.73 -5.75 -11.07
C PHE A 57 15.62 -6.80 -11.03
N SER A 58 15.87 -7.91 -10.31
CA SER A 58 14.99 -9.08 -10.34
C SER A 58 13.94 -9.13 -9.23
N ALA A 59 14.10 -8.31 -8.19
CA ALA A 59 13.21 -8.28 -7.03
C ALA A 59 12.66 -6.87 -6.82
N ALA A 60 11.51 -6.78 -6.15
CA ALA A 60 10.99 -5.51 -5.67
C ALA A 60 11.98 -4.88 -4.66
N GLY A 61 12.12 -3.57 -4.71
CA GLY A 61 13.02 -2.84 -3.83
C GLY A 61 13.35 -1.45 -4.34
N SER A 62 13.98 -0.66 -3.46
CA SER A 62 14.53 0.64 -3.80
C SER A 62 16.05 0.54 -3.86
N TYR A 63 16.62 0.73 -5.05
CA TYR A 63 18.02 0.49 -5.36
C TYR A 63 18.76 1.82 -5.59
N PRO A 64 19.64 2.25 -4.67
CA PRO A 64 20.43 3.46 -4.84
C PRO A 64 21.60 3.18 -5.81
N VAL A 65 21.42 3.48 -7.10
CA VAL A 65 22.44 3.28 -8.13
C VAL A 65 23.45 4.41 -8.09
N THR A 66 24.71 4.07 -7.79
CA THR A 66 25.82 5.02 -7.70
C THR A 66 26.80 4.82 -8.85
N LEU A 67 27.05 5.90 -9.57
CA LEU A 67 28.17 6.03 -10.50
C LEU A 67 29.35 6.67 -9.80
N THR A 68 30.53 6.08 -9.91
CA THR A 68 31.81 6.71 -9.57
C THR A 68 32.68 6.79 -10.82
N ILE A 69 33.16 7.98 -11.16
CA ILE A 69 34.13 8.21 -12.23
C ILE A 69 35.49 8.55 -11.64
N GLU A 70 36.56 8.14 -12.31
CA GLU A 70 37.95 8.45 -11.93
C GLU A 70 38.79 8.81 -13.15
N ASP A 71 39.62 9.85 -13.03
CA ASP A 71 40.54 10.30 -14.08
C ASP A 71 41.92 9.62 -14.00
N SER A 72 42.77 9.88 -15.00
CA SER A 72 44.14 9.32 -15.02
C SER A 72 45.07 9.82 -13.91
N GLY A 73 44.71 10.90 -13.22
CA GLY A 73 45.40 11.47 -12.06
C GLY A 73 44.93 10.91 -10.72
N GLY A 74 43.90 10.04 -10.71
CA GLY A 74 43.29 9.44 -9.53
C GLY A 74 42.24 10.31 -8.85
N ALA A 75 41.76 11.38 -9.49
CA ALA A 75 40.71 12.22 -8.96
C ALA A 75 39.32 11.64 -9.30
N THR A 76 38.42 11.62 -8.32
CA THR A 76 37.12 10.93 -8.41
C THR A 76 35.93 11.86 -8.25
N ALA A 77 34.82 11.55 -8.90
CA ALA A 77 33.50 12.10 -8.56
C ALA A 77 32.42 11.02 -8.61
N ALA A 78 31.34 11.24 -7.86
CA ALA A 78 30.24 10.29 -7.79
C ALA A 78 28.88 10.99 -7.83
N THR A 79 27.90 10.28 -8.34
CA THR A 79 26.48 10.71 -8.37
C THR A 79 25.59 9.49 -8.15
N GLN A 80 24.37 9.71 -7.68
CA GLN A 80 23.44 8.64 -7.33
C GLN A 80 22.03 8.96 -7.84
N ARG A 81 21.32 7.92 -8.31
CA ARG A 81 19.88 7.96 -8.59
C ARG A 81 19.25 6.66 -8.11
N THR A 82 18.04 6.75 -7.58
CA THR A 82 17.30 5.59 -7.09
C THR A 82 16.48 4.96 -8.21
N VAL A 83 16.58 3.64 -8.38
CA VAL A 83 15.68 2.83 -9.19
C VAL A 83 14.71 2.10 -8.26
N THR A 84 13.41 2.26 -8.47
CA THR A 84 12.37 1.62 -7.66
C THR A 84 11.70 0.48 -8.43
N VAL A 85 11.92 -0.74 -8.02
CA VAL A 85 11.18 -1.89 -8.54
C VAL A 85 9.98 -2.13 -7.64
N PHE A 86 8.79 -2.08 -8.23
CA PHE A 86 7.53 -2.22 -7.50
C PHE A 86 7.32 -3.65 -7.01
N ASP A 87 6.61 -3.78 -5.91
CA ASP A 87 6.03 -5.07 -5.51
C ASP A 87 4.73 -5.31 -6.29
N VAL A 88 4.38 -6.57 -6.51
CA VAL A 88 3.11 -6.93 -7.16
C VAL A 88 2.22 -7.60 -6.13
N ALA A 89 1.06 -7.02 -5.87
CA ALA A 89 0.09 -7.59 -4.95
C ALA A 89 -1.30 -7.63 -5.57
N GLU A 90 -2.07 -8.65 -5.21
CA GLU A 90 -3.49 -8.76 -5.56
C GLU A 90 -4.35 -7.82 -4.69
N SER A 91 -3.87 -7.46 -3.50
CA SER A 91 -4.57 -6.56 -2.59
C SER A 91 -3.60 -5.78 -1.69
N PHE A 92 -4.10 -4.69 -1.14
CA PHE A 92 -3.41 -3.89 -0.13
C PHE A 92 -4.43 -3.32 0.84
N ALA A 93 -4.12 -3.31 2.14
CA ALA A 93 -5.01 -2.80 3.17
C ALA A 93 -4.23 -2.03 4.22
N ASP A 94 -4.78 -0.91 4.67
CA ASP A 94 -4.27 -0.16 5.81
C ASP A 94 -5.41 0.56 6.54
N ASP A 95 -5.63 0.20 7.82
CA ASP A 95 -6.59 0.86 8.70
C ASP A 95 -5.95 1.95 9.56
N PHE A 96 -4.63 2.15 9.44
CA PHE A 96 -3.86 3.17 10.18
C PHE A 96 -4.02 3.18 11.70
N GLU A 97 -4.57 2.12 12.31
CA GLU A 97 -4.84 2.00 13.77
C GLU A 97 -3.57 1.71 14.59
N ARG A 98 -2.41 2.09 14.05
CA ARG A 98 -1.10 2.02 14.70
C ARG A 98 -0.76 3.31 15.44
N ALA A 99 0.31 3.26 16.24
CA ALA A 99 0.74 4.37 17.08
C ALA A 99 1.07 5.63 16.26
N ASP A 100 0.74 6.80 16.81
CA ASP A 100 1.05 8.09 16.20
C ASP A 100 2.55 8.24 15.89
N GLY A 101 2.85 8.84 14.75
CA GLY A 101 4.23 9.01 14.28
C GLY A 101 4.38 8.96 12.76
N PRO A 102 5.61 8.80 12.27
CA PRO A 102 5.86 8.61 10.85
C PRO A 102 5.08 7.42 10.29
N ILE A 103 4.58 7.56 9.07
CA ILE A 103 3.95 6.46 8.35
C ILE A 103 5.02 5.50 7.81
N ASP A 104 4.87 4.21 8.10
CA ASP A 104 5.62 3.09 7.50
C ASP A 104 4.72 2.32 6.51
N GLY A 105 5.33 1.54 5.61
CA GLY A 105 4.59 0.76 4.60
C GLY A 105 3.96 1.60 3.48
N TRP A 106 4.33 2.87 3.38
CA TRP A 106 3.90 3.80 2.34
C TRP A 106 5.07 4.66 1.85
N THR A 107 5.15 4.89 0.54
CA THR A 107 6.19 5.71 -0.07
C THR A 107 5.69 7.15 -0.29
N ALA A 108 6.22 8.11 0.48
CA ALA A 108 5.94 9.53 0.28
C ALA A 108 6.74 10.12 -0.91
N TYR A 109 6.12 11.02 -1.68
CA TYR A 109 6.78 11.70 -2.79
C TYR A 109 7.16 13.15 -2.43
N ALA A 110 8.37 13.55 -2.81
CA ALA A 110 8.99 14.88 -2.70
C ALA A 110 9.18 15.48 -1.29
N ILE A 111 8.30 15.22 -0.33
CA ILE A 111 8.30 15.88 0.98
C ILE A 111 8.35 14.82 2.11
N PRO A 112 9.55 14.43 2.57
CA PRO A 112 9.70 13.52 3.71
C PRO A 112 8.98 14.05 4.96
N GLY A 113 8.25 13.18 5.65
CA GLY A 113 7.55 13.53 6.90
C GLY A 113 6.29 14.39 6.72
N ALA A 114 5.84 14.65 5.48
CA ALA A 114 4.58 15.33 5.22
C ALA A 114 3.34 14.56 5.72
N TRP A 115 3.48 13.25 5.88
CA TRP A 115 2.44 12.30 6.25
C TRP A 115 2.79 11.64 7.58
N ASN A 116 1.82 11.61 8.50
CA ASN A 116 1.98 10.99 9.80
C ASN A 116 0.66 10.32 10.22
N LEU A 117 0.80 9.31 11.06
CA LEU A 117 -0.30 8.72 11.80
C LEU A 117 -0.65 9.63 12.97
N SER A 118 -1.95 9.92 13.10
CA SER A 118 -2.46 10.74 14.19
C SER A 118 -3.87 10.30 14.55
N GLY A 119 -4.04 9.70 15.72
CA GLY A 119 -5.32 9.27 16.26
C GLY A 119 -6.00 8.21 15.40
N GLY A 120 -5.22 7.21 14.96
CA GLY A 120 -5.72 6.08 14.15
C GLY A 120 -6.04 6.43 12.70
N THR A 121 -5.47 7.52 12.16
CA THR A 121 -5.70 7.92 10.77
C THR A 121 -4.41 8.41 10.13
N LEU A 122 -4.33 8.28 8.80
CA LEU A 122 -3.30 8.94 8.02
C LEU A 122 -3.64 10.41 7.85
N ALA A 123 -2.81 11.30 8.38
CA ALA A 123 -3.03 12.74 8.34
C ALA A 123 -1.84 13.46 7.69
N THR A 124 -2.13 14.66 7.18
CA THR A 124 -1.11 15.55 6.62
C THR A 124 -0.76 16.70 7.56
N GLY A 125 0.54 17.00 7.66
CA GLY A 125 1.03 18.23 8.30
C GLY A 125 0.93 19.44 7.36
N PRO A 126 0.93 20.70 7.84
CA PRO A 126 0.77 21.89 6.99
C PRO A 126 1.85 21.96 5.90
N SER A 127 1.45 22.33 4.67
CA SER A 127 2.36 22.43 3.51
C SER A 127 1.93 23.55 2.56
N ALA A 128 2.90 24.15 1.87
CA ALA A 128 2.67 25.08 0.76
C ALA A 128 2.63 24.37 -0.61
N GLU A 129 2.93 23.07 -0.64
CA GLU A 129 2.97 22.23 -1.83
C GLU A 129 1.98 21.07 -1.70
N GLU A 130 1.51 20.56 -2.84
CA GLU A 130 0.74 19.31 -2.90
C GLU A 130 1.55 18.16 -2.30
N ARG A 131 0.88 17.35 -1.49
CA ARG A 131 1.48 16.17 -0.85
C ARG A 131 0.91 14.93 -1.49
N TRP A 132 1.79 13.96 -1.74
CA TRP A 132 1.48 12.71 -2.43
C TRP A 132 2.10 11.55 -1.65
N ILE A 133 1.39 10.45 -1.54
CA ILE A 133 1.85 9.21 -0.91
C ILE A 133 1.29 8.01 -1.66
N TRP A 134 2.08 6.94 -1.75
CA TRP A 134 1.79 5.74 -2.51
C TRP A 134 1.68 4.52 -1.59
N ALA A 135 0.71 3.65 -1.85
CA ALA A 135 0.52 2.42 -1.08
C ALA A 135 1.72 1.49 -1.27
N GLY A 136 2.29 0.98 -0.17
CA GLY A 136 3.48 0.13 -0.18
C GLY A 136 4.78 0.91 0.00
N ASP A 137 5.81 0.20 0.49
CA ASP A 137 7.21 0.65 0.50
C ASP A 137 8.15 -0.54 0.20
N PRO A 138 8.55 -0.79 -1.07
CA PRO A 138 8.29 0.03 -2.26
C PRO A 138 6.81 0.03 -2.68
N PRO A 139 6.37 0.96 -3.55
CA PRO A 139 4.98 1.03 -3.98
C PRO A 139 4.48 -0.30 -4.56
N VAL A 140 3.26 -0.66 -4.19
CA VAL A 140 2.57 -1.87 -4.63
C VAL A 140 1.83 -1.59 -5.93
N PHE A 141 2.07 -2.44 -6.92
CA PHE A 141 1.42 -2.45 -8.22
C PHE A 141 0.27 -3.46 -8.21
N LEU A 142 -0.94 -2.96 -8.49
CA LEU A 142 -2.17 -3.75 -8.54
C LEU A 142 -2.51 -4.15 -9.98
N PRO A 143 -2.96 -5.39 -10.24
CA PRO A 143 -3.33 -5.86 -11.57
C PRO A 143 -4.72 -5.36 -12.04
N GLU A 144 -5.20 -5.88 -13.17
CA GLU A 144 -6.26 -5.29 -14.02
C GLU A 144 -7.66 -5.11 -13.39
N ARG A 145 -7.98 -5.82 -12.30
CA ARG A 145 -9.29 -5.69 -11.64
C ARG A 145 -9.10 -5.07 -10.28
N MET A 146 -9.65 -3.87 -10.11
CA MET A 146 -9.46 -3.13 -8.88
C MET A 146 -10.78 -2.57 -8.36
N VAL A 147 -11.04 -2.91 -7.10
CA VAL A 147 -11.95 -2.17 -6.25
C VAL A 147 -11.09 -1.49 -5.20
N LEU A 148 -11.24 -0.17 -5.09
CA LEU A 148 -10.45 0.68 -4.21
C LEU A 148 -11.42 1.40 -3.30
N THR A 149 -11.28 1.23 -1.99
CA THR A 149 -12.09 1.95 -1.01
C THR A 149 -11.20 2.66 -0.01
N PHE A 150 -11.60 3.86 0.38
CA PHE A 150 -10.97 4.60 1.47
C PHE A 150 -11.97 5.61 2.05
N ASP A 151 -11.78 5.92 3.31
CA ASP A 151 -12.46 7.00 3.98
C ASP A 151 -11.64 8.28 3.88
N MET A 152 -12.32 9.42 3.76
CA MET A 152 -11.69 10.72 3.64
C MET A 152 -12.47 11.77 4.44
N SER A 153 -11.77 12.56 5.25
CA SER A 153 -12.38 13.68 5.96
C SER A 153 -11.49 14.91 6.00
N PHE A 154 -12.06 16.07 5.66
CA PHE A 154 -11.40 17.36 5.79
C PHE A 154 -11.56 17.88 7.22
N LEU A 155 -10.44 18.22 7.86
CA LEU A 155 -10.41 18.69 9.26
C LEU A 155 -10.68 20.19 9.41
N ALA A 156 -10.59 20.93 8.31
CA ALA A 156 -10.85 22.35 8.25
C ALA A 156 -11.51 22.69 6.90
N PRO A 157 -12.30 23.78 6.83
CA PRO A 157 -12.65 24.37 5.55
C PRO A 157 -11.35 24.73 4.83
N GLY A 158 -11.23 24.36 3.56
CA GLY A 158 -10.01 24.60 2.79
C GLY A 158 -9.65 26.07 2.82
N THR A 159 -8.39 26.36 3.14
CA THR A 159 -7.93 27.73 3.41
C THR A 159 -7.66 28.53 2.14
N ASP A 160 -7.61 27.85 0.99
CA ASP A 160 -7.45 28.47 -0.32
C ASP A 160 -8.78 29.09 -0.77
N PRO A 161 -8.87 30.41 -0.99
CA PRO A 161 -10.12 31.08 -1.35
C PRO A 161 -10.58 30.80 -2.80
N LEU A 162 -9.72 30.25 -3.65
CA LEU A 162 -10.03 29.90 -5.04
C LEU A 162 -10.36 28.42 -5.21
N VAL A 163 -9.72 27.56 -4.42
CA VAL A 163 -9.83 26.10 -4.55
C VAL A 163 -10.70 25.47 -3.46
N GLY A 164 -10.64 25.97 -2.22
CA GLY A 164 -11.29 25.37 -1.06
C GLY A 164 -10.69 24.00 -0.68
N ARG A 165 -11.54 23.08 -0.20
CA ARG A 165 -11.18 21.69 0.08
C ARG A 165 -10.83 20.96 -1.21
N HIS A 166 -9.63 20.37 -1.26
CA HIS A 166 -9.15 19.65 -2.44
C HIS A 166 -8.18 18.53 -2.07
N ALA A 167 -8.61 17.29 -2.30
CA ALA A 167 -7.85 16.07 -2.03
C ALA A 167 -8.53 14.89 -2.70
N GLY A 168 -7.80 13.80 -2.84
CA GLY A 168 -8.35 12.57 -3.38
C GLY A 168 -7.31 11.48 -3.54
N ALA A 169 -7.55 10.64 -4.53
CA ALA A 169 -6.74 9.48 -4.83
C ALA A 169 -6.29 9.47 -6.29
N VAL A 170 -5.22 8.71 -6.53
CA VAL A 170 -4.70 8.35 -7.84
C VAL A 170 -4.76 6.83 -7.94
N PHE A 171 -5.10 6.31 -9.11
CA PHE A 171 -5.17 4.88 -9.36
C PHE A 171 -4.78 4.54 -10.79
N CYS A 172 -4.49 3.26 -11.04
CA CYS A 172 -3.84 2.77 -12.27
C CYS A 172 -2.59 3.58 -12.64
N ALA A 173 -1.85 4.10 -11.65
CA ALA A 173 -0.73 4.98 -11.93
C ALA A 173 0.51 4.19 -12.38
N ARG A 174 1.32 4.78 -13.26
CA ARG A 174 2.56 4.13 -13.75
C ARG A 174 3.79 4.49 -12.96
N THR A 175 3.84 5.70 -12.43
CA THR A 175 4.98 6.19 -11.67
C THR A 175 4.50 6.89 -10.40
N PRO A 176 5.24 6.72 -9.29
CA PRO A 176 4.87 7.32 -8.02
C PRO A 176 5.27 8.81 -7.98
N THR A 177 4.55 9.65 -8.74
CA THR A 177 4.88 11.07 -8.99
C THR A 177 3.67 12.01 -8.86
N HIS A 178 3.88 13.32 -8.85
CA HIS A 178 2.78 14.27 -8.87
C HIS A 178 2.10 14.35 -10.25
N ARG A 179 0.82 14.74 -10.29
CA ARG A 179 -0.04 14.70 -11.49
C ARG A 179 0.43 15.47 -12.72
N TYR A 180 1.29 16.47 -12.54
CA TYR A 180 1.80 17.32 -13.63
C TYR A 180 3.17 16.87 -14.15
N ALA A 181 3.72 15.79 -13.61
CA ALA A 181 4.99 15.27 -14.07
C ALA A 181 4.87 14.73 -15.51
N PRO A 182 5.91 14.88 -16.35
CA PRO A 182 5.89 14.39 -17.73
C PRO A 182 5.64 12.87 -17.85
N ASP A 183 5.97 12.10 -16.82
CA ASP A 183 5.80 10.66 -16.69
C ASP A 183 4.51 10.25 -15.94
N ALA A 184 3.72 11.20 -15.44
CA ALA A 184 2.45 10.95 -14.77
C ALA A 184 1.41 10.32 -15.73
N ARG A 185 1.00 9.09 -15.43
CA ARG A 185 -0.06 8.33 -16.14
C ARG A 185 -0.99 7.73 -15.10
N GLY A 186 -2.25 7.52 -15.47
CA GLY A 186 -3.26 6.89 -14.62
C GLY A 186 -4.54 7.70 -14.58
N TYR A 187 -5.26 7.60 -13.46
CA TYR A 187 -6.46 8.38 -13.20
C TYR A 187 -6.37 9.02 -11.83
N THR A 188 -7.12 10.10 -11.65
CA THR A 188 -7.38 10.65 -10.33
C THR A 188 -8.86 10.84 -10.12
N VAL A 189 -9.30 10.52 -8.91
CA VAL A 189 -10.60 10.96 -8.40
C VAL A 189 -10.36 11.87 -7.21
N PHE A 190 -11.05 12.99 -7.16
CA PHE A 190 -10.89 13.95 -6.06
C PHE A 190 -12.16 14.75 -5.84
N TYR A 191 -12.28 15.28 -4.63
CA TYR A 191 -13.26 16.30 -4.31
C TYR A 191 -12.62 17.68 -4.43
N ILE A 192 -13.34 18.65 -4.99
CA ILE A 192 -12.92 20.06 -5.05
C ILE A 192 -14.09 20.99 -4.65
N ASP A 193 -13.80 22.06 -3.90
CA ASP A 193 -14.79 23.04 -3.42
C ASP A 193 -14.87 24.33 -4.24
N ARG A 194 -14.12 24.39 -5.33
CA ARG A 194 -14.01 25.55 -6.22
C ARG A 194 -15.37 25.87 -6.84
N ALA A 195 -15.67 27.16 -6.95
CA ALA A 195 -17.00 27.64 -7.31
C ALA A 195 -17.51 27.12 -8.67
N ASP A 196 -16.62 26.93 -9.64
CA ASP A 196 -16.98 26.60 -11.02
C ASP A 196 -17.15 25.09 -11.27
N ASP A 197 -16.57 24.23 -10.43
CA ASP A 197 -16.51 22.78 -10.63
C ASP A 197 -16.63 21.98 -9.32
N ARG A 198 -17.36 22.52 -8.34
CA ARG A 198 -17.58 21.90 -7.04
C ARG A 198 -18.11 20.47 -7.16
N GLY A 199 -17.50 19.56 -6.41
CA GLY A 199 -17.93 18.17 -6.25
C GLY A 199 -16.79 17.19 -6.51
N LEU A 200 -17.16 15.94 -6.79
CA LEU A 200 -16.22 14.93 -7.28
C LEU A 200 -15.91 15.10 -8.76
N THR A 201 -14.63 14.92 -9.07
CA THR A 201 -14.05 14.92 -10.41
C THR A 201 -13.27 13.64 -10.66
N LEU A 202 -13.33 13.14 -11.89
CA LEU A 202 -12.57 12.00 -12.38
C LEU A 202 -11.82 12.42 -13.64
N ASP A 203 -10.49 12.44 -13.58
CA ASP A 203 -9.63 12.82 -14.70
C ASP A 203 -8.66 11.70 -15.05
N ARG A 204 -8.39 11.51 -16.34
CA ARG A 204 -7.27 10.70 -16.84
C ARG A 204 -6.02 11.56 -16.99
N TRP A 205 -4.86 10.99 -16.65
CA TRP A 205 -3.55 11.61 -16.82
C TRP A 205 -2.81 11.00 -18.01
N ASP A 206 -2.41 11.83 -18.95
CA ASP A 206 -1.58 11.44 -20.09
C ASP A 206 -0.40 12.41 -20.19
N HIS A 207 0.78 12.00 -19.75
CA HIS A 207 1.98 12.85 -19.90
C HIS A 207 1.86 14.17 -19.14
N GLY A 208 1.21 14.14 -17.97
CA GLY A 208 0.91 15.32 -17.17
C GLY A 208 -0.28 16.15 -17.67
N ALA A 209 -0.89 15.79 -18.79
CA ALA A 209 -2.11 16.40 -19.29
C ALA A 209 -3.35 15.73 -18.66
N LEU A 210 -4.27 16.55 -18.14
CA LEU A 210 -5.52 16.09 -17.53
C LEU A 210 -6.64 16.08 -18.58
N THR A 211 -7.32 14.94 -18.71
CA THR A 211 -8.53 14.78 -19.53
C THR A 211 -9.71 14.43 -18.62
N PRO A 212 -10.69 15.32 -18.45
CA PRO A 212 -11.88 15.02 -17.66
C PRO A 212 -12.69 13.88 -18.28
N LEU A 213 -13.09 12.93 -17.43
CA LEU A 213 -13.96 11.80 -17.81
C LEU A 213 -15.40 11.99 -17.31
N ASN A 214 -15.62 12.85 -16.33
CA ASN A 214 -16.94 13.26 -15.89
C ASN A 214 -17.49 14.44 -16.73
N PRO A 215 -18.81 14.70 -16.70
CA PRO A 215 -19.39 15.86 -17.36
C PRO A 215 -18.79 17.20 -16.87
N PRO A 216 -18.77 18.26 -17.70
CA PRO A 216 -18.25 19.57 -17.31
C PRO A 216 -18.96 20.12 -16.07
N GLY A 217 -18.19 20.62 -15.10
CA GLY A 217 -18.70 21.20 -13.85
C GLY A 217 -18.73 20.25 -12.66
N GLY A 218 -18.08 19.08 -12.75
CA GLY A 218 -17.97 18.16 -11.63
C GLY A 218 -19.25 17.36 -11.39
N THR A 219 -19.47 16.98 -10.13
CA THR A 219 -20.73 16.41 -9.64
C THR A 219 -21.38 17.40 -8.68
N PRO A 220 -22.03 18.47 -9.19
CA PRO A 220 -22.52 19.58 -8.36
C PRO A 220 -23.61 19.18 -7.35
N ALA A 221 -24.20 17.99 -7.49
CA ALA A 221 -25.10 17.42 -6.50
C ALA A 221 -24.38 17.00 -5.19
N ILE A 222 -23.07 16.79 -5.24
CA ILE A 222 -22.20 16.46 -4.10
C ILE A 222 -21.58 17.77 -3.61
N ALA A 223 -22.35 18.52 -2.82
CA ALA A 223 -21.96 19.84 -2.33
C ALA A 223 -21.01 19.80 -1.12
N GLU A 224 -20.86 18.64 -0.49
CA GLU A 224 -19.94 18.39 0.61
C GLU A 224 -19.07 17.16 0.28
N PRO A 225 -17.81 17.11 0.77
CA PRO A 225 -16.94 15.96 0.56
C PRO A 225 -17.59 14.67 1.09
N PRO A 226 -17.56 13.57 0.32
CA PRO A 226 -18.02 12.29 0.82
C PRO A 226 -17.11 11.78 1.92
N SER A 227 -17.69 11.02 2.85
CA SER A 227 -16.95 10.35 3.92
C SER A 227 -16.25 9.08 3.45
N THR A 228 -16.84 8.37 2.48
CA THR A 228 -16.27 7.16 1.89
C THR A 228 -16.29 7.26 0.36
N LEU A 229 -15.18 6.88 -0.27
CA LEU A 229 -15.07 6.74 -1.72
C LEU A 229 -14.76 5.28 -2.06
N ARG A 230 -15.55 4.72 -2.99
CA ARG A 230 -15.30 3.41 -3.60
C ARG A 230 -15.16 3.57 -5.11
N ILE A 231 -14.08 3.06 -5.68
CA ILE A 231 -13.77 3.11 -7.11
C ILE A 231 -13.74 1.68 -7.61
N GLU A 232 -14.50 1.38 -8.65
CA GLU A 232 -14.50 0.07 -9.31
C GLU A 232 -14.04 0.24 -10.75
N VAL A 233 -13.06 -0.57 -11.15
CA VAL A 233 -12.56 -0.64 -12.52
C VAL A 233 -12.75 -2.05 -13.04
N GLU A 234 -13.61 -2.19 -14.04
CA GLU A 234 -13.94 -3.48 -14.66
C GLU A 234 -14.15 -3.31 -16.17
N GLY A 235 -13.30 -3.95 -16.98
CA GLY A 235 -13.31 -3.74 -18.42
C GLY A 235 -13.21 -2.25 -18.73
N PRO A 236 -14.04 -1.65 -19.60
CA PRO A 236 -14.01 -0.20 -19.87
C PRO A 236 -14.54 0.66 -18.72
N ALA A 237 -15.37 0.09 -17.84
CA ALA A 237 -16.13 0.85 -16.87
C ALA A 237 -15.25 1.30 -15.70
N ILE A 238 -15.39 2.58 -15.34
CA ILE A 238 -14.89 3.18 -14.12
C ILE A 238 -16.10 3.73 -13.37
N ARG A 239 -16.39 3.19 -12.20
CA ARG A 239 -17.49 3.63 -11.34
C ARG A 239 -16.95 4.20 -10.05
N VAL A 240 -17.37 5.40 -9.71
CA VAL A 240 -17.05 6.05 -8.43
C VAL A 240 -18.33 6.15 -7.62
N PHE A 241 -18.31 5.55 -6.44
CA PHE A 241 -19.36 5.62 -5.45
C PHE A 241 -18.93 6.56 -4.31
N ALA A 242 -19.83 7.47 -3.95
CA ALA A 242 -19.68 8.43 -2.86
C ALA A 242 -20.70 8.08 -1.77
N ASP A 243 -20.22 7.75 -0.57
CA ASP A 243 -21.08 7.32 0.55
C ASP A 243 -22.08 6.20 0.17
N GLY A 244 -21.63 5.27 -0.68
CA GLY A 244 -22.40 4.13 -1.17
C GLY A 244 -23.35 4.41 -2.34
N ALA A 245 -23.47 5.66 -2.79
CA ALA A 245 -24.26 6.03 -3.97
C ALA A 245 -23.36 6.23 -5.20
N LEU A 246 -23.79 5.73 -6.36
CA LEU A 246 -23.06 5.95 -7.62
C LEU A 246 -23.02 7.45 -7.95
N ALA A 247 -21.82 8.01 -8.03
CA ALA A 247 -21.57 9.42 -8.26
C ALA A 247 -21.06 9.70 -9.68
N ILE A 248 -20.16 8.86 -10.18
CA ILE A 248 -19.57 8.97 -11.53
C ILE A 248 -19.58 7.58 -12.17
N GLU A 249 -20.01 7.51 -13.42
CA GLU A 249 -19.81 6.34 -14.28
C GLU A 249 -19.20 6.83 -15.59
N ALA A 250 -18.05 6.26 -15.96
CA ALA A 250 -17.31 6.60 -17.17
C ALA A 250 -16.80 5.33 -17.84
N GLU A 251 -16.45 5.43 -19.13
CA GLU A 251 -15.82 4.37 -19.90
C GLU A 251 -14.48 4.87 -20.46
N ASP A 252 -13.37 4.25 -20.08
CA ASP A 252 -12.02 4.59 -20.60
C ASP A 252 -11.03 3.47 -20.32
N GLU A 253 -10.48 2.77 -21.32
CA GLU A 253 -9.58 1.59 -21.20
C GLU A 253 -8.08 1.88 -21.16
N THR A 254 -7.67 3.14 -20.98
CA THR A 254 -6.27 3.54 -21.18
C THR A 254 -5.30 2.90 -20.18
N TYR A 255 -5.68 2.81 -18.90
CA TYR A 255 -4.85 2.24 -17.83
C TYR A 255 -5.69 1.29 -16.97
N ARG A 256 -5.20 0.10 -16.63
CA ARG A 256 -6.02 -0.92 -15.93
C ARG A 256 -5.42 -1.53 -14.71
N ASP A 257 -4.12 -1.40 -14.61
CA ASP A 257 -3.27 -1.86 -13.55
C ASP A 257 -2.39 -0.68 -13.12
N GLY A 258 -1.74 -0.77 -11.98
CA GLY A 258 -0.82 0.25 -11.54
C GLY A 258 -0.88 0.53 -10.05
N LEU A 259 -0.27 1.64 -9.70
CA LEU A 259 -0.15 2.07 -8.31
C LEU A 259 -1.41 2.80 -7.86
N PHE A 260 -1.64 2.76 -6.56
CA PHE A 260 -2.60 3.60 -5.87
C PHE A 260 -1.87 4.61 -4.99
N GLY A 261 -2.38 5.83 -4.95
CA GLY A 261 -1.85 6.87 -4.10
C GLY A 261 -2.92 7.80 -3.59
N LEU A 262 -2.61 8.50 -2.50
CA LEU A 262 -3.43 9.53 -1.89
C LEU A 262 -2.73 10.87 -2.03
N TRP A 263 -3.51 11.94 -2.12
CA TRP A 263 -2.95 13.26 -2.28
C TRP A 263 -3.82 14.36 -1.70
N VAL A 264 -3.17 15.47 -1.33
CA VAL A 264 -3.83 16.62 -0.70
C VAL A 264 -3.26 17.93 -1.25
N TRP A 265 -4.14 18.84 -1.65
CA TRP A 265 -3.78 20.18 -2.13
C TRP A 265 -3.23 21.05 -0.99
N GLU A 266 -2.00 21.54 -1.16
CA GLU A 266 -1.35 22.59 -0.36
C GLU A 266 -1.75 22.64 1.13
N ALA A 267 -2.43 23.70 1.56
CA ALA A 267 -2.76 23.96 2.96
C ALA A 267 -3.97 23.17 3.49
N ASN A 268 -4.55 22.25 2.71
CA ASN A 268 -5.64 21.41 3.19
C ASN A 268 -5.17 20.41 4.24
N HIS A 269 -6.03 20.16 5.23
CA HIS A 269 -5.81 19.17 6.28
C HIS A 269 -6.85 18.07 6.11
N VAL A 270 -6.39 16.88 5.75
CA VAL A 270 -7.24 15.73 5.44
C VAL A 270 -6.76 14.54 6.24
N ARG A 271 -7.73 13.73 6.69
CA ARG A 271 -7.49 12.39 7.20
C ARG A 271 -7.98 11.39 6.17
N PHE A 272 -7.18 10.35 5.99
CA PHE A 272 -7.57 9.14 5.29
C PHE A 272 -7.60 7.99 6.26
N ASP A 273 -8.52 7.07 6.02
CA ASP A 273 -8.71 5.89 6.83
C ASP A 273 -9.22 4.70 5.99
N ASN A 274 -9.11 3.47 6.51
CA ASN A 274 -9.69 2.25 5.95
C ASN A 274 -9.40 2.06 4.45
N VAL A 275 -8.13 2.17 4.06
CA VAL A 275 -7.71 1.94 2.67
C VAL A 275 -7.77 0.44 2.38
N LEU A 276 -8.49 0.07 1.34
CA LEU A 276 -8.65 -1.31 0.87
C LEU A 276 -8.59 -1.36 -0.65
N LEU A 277 -7.66 -2.11 -1.21
CA LEU A 277 -7.42 -2.23 -2.65
C LEU A 277 -7.49 -3.70 -3.08
N GLY A 278 -8.11 -3.98 -4.22
CA GLY A 278 -8.10 -5.30 -4.86
C GLY A 278 -9.15 -6.31 -4.37
N VAL A 279 -10.09 -5.90 -3.51
CA VAL A 279 -11.15 -6.78 -2.97
C VAL A 279 -12.53 -6.40 -3.52
N ASP A 280 -13.19 -7.32 -4.25
CA ASP A 280 -14.43 -7.05 -5.03
C ASP A 280 -15.60 -6.49 -4.20
N GLU A 281 -15.62 -6.68 -2.88
CA GLU A 281 -16.63 -6.06 -2.02
C GLU A 281 -16.06 -5.77 -0.62
N LEU A 282 -16.28 -4.55 -0.14
CA LEU A 282 -16.62 -4.40 1.28
C LEU A 282 -17.90 -5.22 1.49
N PRO A 283 -17.93 -6.27 2.32
CA PRO A 283 -19.18 -6.93 2.65
C PRO A 283 -20.15 -5.88 3.16
N SER A 284 -21.30 -5.76 2.51
CA SER A 284 -22.36 -4.82 2.86
C SER A 284 -22.59 -4.84 4.37
N CYS A 285 -22.51 -3.67 5.01
CA CYS A 285 -22.82 -3.47 6.43
C CYS A 285 -24.30 -3.78 6.72
N GLY A 286 -24.63 -5.06 6.73
CA GLY A 286 -25.69 -5.68 7.53
C GLY A 286 -25.13 -6.61 8.61
N GLY A 287 -23.80 -6.81 8.66
CA GLY A 287 -23.06 -7.56 9.67
C GLY A 287 -21.57 -7.20 9.60
N ALA A 288 -20.92 -7.06 10.76
CA ALA A 288 -19.62 -6.40 10.93
C ALA A 288 -18.40 -7.06 10.25
N ALA A 289 -17.42 -6.20 9.91
CA ALA A 289 -15.94 -6.30 9.93
C ALA A 289 -15.21 -7.59 9.48
N GLY A 290 -14.05 -7.38 8.85
CA GLY A 290 -13.18 -8.40 8.26
C GLY A 290 -12.90 -9.65 9.09
N THR A 291 -12.47 -10.70 8.41
CA THR A 291 -12.05 -11.96 9.01
C THR A 291 -10.78 -11.75 9.81
N ARG A 292 -10.93 -11.27 11.05
CA ARG A 292 -9.84 -11.10 12.00
C ARG A 292 -9.62 -12.41 12.75
N PHE A 293 -8.41 -12.94 12.65
CA PHE A 293 -7.99 -14.21 13.24
C PHE A 293 -7.59 -14.03 14.71
N LEU A 294 -7.95 -14.99 15.56
CA LEU A 294 -7.57 -15.05 16.97
C LEU A 294 -7.02 -16.45 17.30
N ARG A 295 -5.69 -16.59 17.42
CA ARG A 295 -5.03 -17.89 17.62
C ARG A 295 -5.44 -18.49 18.96
N GLY A 296 -5.99 -19.71 18.95
CA GLY A 296 -6.47 -20.41 20.13
C GLY A 296 -7.97 -20.27 20.42
N ASP A 297 -8.72 -19.44 19.69
CA ASP A 297 -10.19 -19.30 19.80
C ASP A 297 -10.91 -20.35 18.94
N THR A 298 -10.75 -21.63 19.25
CA THR A 298 -11.18 -22.73 18.37
C THR A 298 -12.70 -22.86 18.18
N ASN A 299 -13.51 -22.24 19.04
CA ASN A 299 -14.96 -22.22 18.90
C ASN A 299 -15.50 -20.93 18.24
N ALA A 300 -14.59 -20.00 17.89
CA ALA A 300 -14.87 -18.73 17.24
C ALA A 300 -15.86 -17.83 18.02
N ASP A 301 -15.82 -17.88 19.35
CA ASP A 301 -16.67 -17.05 20.21
C ASP A 301 -16.03 -15.71 20.59
N GLY A 302 -14.78 -15.48 20.17
CA GLY A 302 -14.00 -14.29 20.43
C GLY A 302 -13.40 -14.23 21.83
N ARG A 303 -13.40 -15.34 22.60
CA ARG A 303 -12.91 -15.37 23.98
C ARG A 303 -12.08 -16.61 24.28
N HIS A 304 -10.83 -16.41 24.67
CA HIS A 304 -10.01 -17.50 25.22
C HIS A 304 -10.55 -18.00 26.56
N ASN A 305 -11.07 -19.22 26.56
CA ASN A 305 -11.56 -19.88 27.75
C ASN A 305 -11.45 -21.42 27.63
N ILE A 306 -11.90 -22.13 28.66
CA ILE A 306 -11.79 -23.59 28.67
C ILE A 306 -12.59 -24.27 27.55
N ALA A 307 -13.63 -23.60 27.01
CA ALA A 307 -14.42 -24.11 25.90
C ALA A 307 -13.58 -24.28 24.63
N ASP A 308 -12.52 -23.50 24.43
CA ASP A 308 -11.63 -23.66 23.29
C ASP A 308 -10.84 -24.97 23.37
N ALA A 309 -10.19 -25.22 24.51
CA ALA A 309 -9.50 -26.48 24.72
C ALA A 309 -10.46 -27.68 24.61
N ILE A 310 -11.71 -27.53 25.08
CA ILE A 310 -12.74 -28.56 24.93
C ILE A 310 -13.11 -28.76 23.46
N CYS A 311 -13.27 -27.68 22.70
CA CYS A 311 -13.67 -27.74 21.30
C CYS A 311 -12.60 -28.40 20.43
N LEU A 312 -11.33 -28.05 20.66
CA LEU A 312 -10.19 -28.71 20.06
C LEU A 312 -10.13 -30.21 20.38
N LEU A 313 -10.35 -30.59 21.64
CA LEU A 313 -10.41 -32.00 22.02
C LEU A 313 -11.60 -32.73 21.38
N GLY A 314 -12.74 -32.07 21.22
CA GLY A 314 -13.90 -32.59 20.46
C GLY A 314 -13.59 -32.78 18.97
N PHE A 315 -12.86 -31.85 18.37
CA PHE A 315 -12.36 -31.99 17.00
C PHE A 315 -11.38 -33.15 16.85
N LEU A 316 -10.48 -33.37 17.80
CA LEU A 316 -9.49 -34.45 17.73
C LEU A 316 -10.07 -35.83 18.06
N PHE A 317 -10.92 -35.92 19.09
CA PHE A 317 -11.32 -37.18 19.72
C PHE A 317 -12.84 -37.41 19.82
N GLY A 318 -13.65 -36.40 19.49
CA GLY A 318 -15.11 -36.50 19.50
C GLY A 318 -15.66 -37.39 18.38
N SER A 319 -16.93 -37.77 18.52
CA SER A 319 -17.68 -38.47 17.47
C SER A 319 -17.86 -37.60 16.22
N GLU A 320 -18.21 -38.19 15.08
CA GLU A 320 -18.48 -37.44 13.83
C GLU A 320 -19.55 -36.34 14.00
N ASP A 321 -20.51 -36.54 14.90
CA ASP A 321 -21.57 -35.56 15.20
C ASP A 321 -21.16 -34.50 16.25
N ASP A 322 -19.91 -34.50 16.70
CA ASP A 322 -19.43 -33.50 17.66
C ASP A 322 -19.48 -32.09 17.01
N PRO A 323 -20.12 -31.09 17.66
CA PRO A 323 -20.30 -29.75 17.08
C PRO A 323 -18.97 -29.08 16.70
N CYS A 324 -17.87 -29.45 17.34
CA CYS A 324 -16.55 -28.90 17.06
C CYS A 324 -15.86 -29.52 15.83
N LYS A 325 -16.36 -30.65 15.30
CA LYS A 325 -15.91 -31.22 14.02
C LYS A 325 -16.26 -30.32 12.82
N GLN A 326 -17.26 -29.45 12.95
CA GLN A 326 -17.67 -28.51 11.90
C GLN A 326 -17.18 -27.08 12.10
N GLY A 327 -16.80 -26.70 13.34
CA GLY A 327 -16.33 -25.36 13.68
C GLY A 327 -14.90 -25.09 13.23
N ILE A 328 -13.96 -25.95 13.65
CA ILE A 328 -12.51 -25.81 13.39
C ILE A 328 -12.13 -25.87 11.90
N PRO A 329 -12.77 -26.67 11.01
CA PRO A 329 -12.44 -26.68 9.59
C PRO A 329 -12.61 -25.33 8.87
N ARG A 330 -13.22 -24.31 9.48
CA ARG A 330 -13.39 -22.99 8.88
C ARG A 330 -12.13 -22.11 8.97
N CYS A 331 -11.25 -22.38 9.93
CA CYS A 331 -9.93 -21.77 10.04
C CYS A 331 -9.07 -22.66 10.95
N ARG A 332 -8.20 -23.42 10.31
CA ARG A 332 -7.40 -24.45 10.98
C ARG A 332 -6.30 -23.85 11.84
N ASP A 333 -5.83 -22.68 11.47
CA ASP A 333 -4.78 -21.96 12.20
C ASP A 333 -5.21 -21.53 13.60
N THR A 334 -6.51 -21.38 13.87
CA THR A 334 -6.95 -21.02 15.23
C THR A 334 -6.81 -22.19 16.18
N ALA A 335 -6.78 -23.40 15.62
CA ALA A 335 -6.56 -24.64 16.35
C ALA A 335 -5.08 -25.00 16.49
N ASP A 336 -4.17 -24.42 15.70
CA ASP A 336 -2.72 -24.47 15.91
C ASP A 336 -2.30 -23.37 16.91
N ALA A 337 -2.65 -23.59 18.18
CA ALA A 337 -2.40 -22.65 19.26
C ALA A 337 -0.91 -22.49 19.56
N ASN A 338 -0.08 -23.49 19.23
CA ASN A 338 1.35 -23.48 19.50
C ASN A 338 2.21 -23.05 18.30
N ASN A 339 1.59 -22.90 17.11
CA ASN A 339 2.16 -22.46 15.84
C ASN A 339 3.28 -23.39 15.34
N ASP A 340 3.05 -24.70 15.37
CA ASP A 340 3.98 -25.72 14.85
C ASP A 340 3.54 -26.38 13.53
N GLY A 341 2.47 -25.86 12.93
CA GLY A 341 1.88 -26.31 11.66
C GLY A 341 1.04 -27.58 11.81
N LYS A 342 0.64 -27.93 13.04
CA LYS A 342 -0.18 -29.12 13.31
C LYS A 342 -1.32 -28.77 14.27
N ILE A 343 -2.42 -29.50 14.10
CA ILE A 343 -3.52 -29.51 15.07
C ILE A 343 -3.44 -30.81 15.84
N ASP A 344 -2.95 -30.76 17.07
CA ASP A 344 -2.88 -31.93 17.95
C ASP A 344 -3.11 -31.59 19.43
N ILE A 345 -2.82 -32.54 20.32
CA ILE A 345 -3.08 -32.36 21.75
C ILE A 345 -2.17 -31.29 22.39
N ALA A 346 -1.02 -30.98 21.79
CA ALA A 346 -0.12 -29.94 22.25
C ALA A 346 -0.79 -28.57 22.20
N ASP A 347 -1.67 -28.32 21.23
CA ASP A 347 -2.43 -27.08 21.14
C ASP A 347 -3.43 -26.92 22.28
N ALA A 348 -4.13 -28.00 22.64
CA ALA A 348 -5.05 -28.00 23.77
C ALA A 348 -4.31 -27.78 25.09
N ILE A 349 -3.14 -28.41 25.25
CA ILE A 349 -2.24 -28.20 26.39
C ILE A 349 -1.77 -26.74 26.42
N LYS A 350 -1.49 -26.14 25.26
CA LYS A 350 -1.02 -24.77 25.17
C LYS A 350 -2.11 -23.76 25.57
N ILE A 351 -3.35 -23.94 25.11
CA ILE A 351 -4.52 -23.15 25.54
C ILE A 351 -4.73 -23.25 27.05
N LEU A 352 -4.74 -24.47 27.61
CA LEU A 352 -4.90 -24.67 29.05
C LEU A 352 -3.73 -24.10 29.86
N GLY A 353 -2.51 -24.23 29.33
CA GLY A 353 -1.29 -23.69 29.92
C GLY A 353 -1.35 -22.17 30.05
N TYR A 354 -1.84 -21.49 29.03
CA TYR A 354 -2.12 -20.05 29.08
C TYR A 354 -3.15 -19.69 30.16
N LEU A 355 -4.30 -20.37 30.17
CA LEU A 355 -5.41 -20.05 31.06
C LEU A 355 -5.06 -20.23 32.54
N PHE A 356 -4.22 -21.23 32.87
CA PHE A 356 -4.01 -21.65 34.26
C PHE A 356 -2.58 -21.53 34.78
N THR A 357 -1.57 -21.38 33.90
CA THR A 357 -0.16 -21.52 34.28
C THR A 357 0.79 -20.53 33.59
N SER A 358 0.28 -19.38 33.11
CA SER A 358 0.97 -18.39 32.26
C SER A 358 2.40 -18.01 32.68
N ALA A 359 2.78 -18.16 33.95
CA ALA A 359 4.14 -17.96 34.46
C ALA A 359 5.17 -19.06 34.08
N THR A 360 4.74 -20.23 33.58
CA THR A 360 5.60 -21.42 33.39
C THR A 360 5.71 -21.87 31.93
N THR A 361 4.74 -21.53 31.08
CA THR A 361 4.66 -22.00 29.68
C THR A 361 5.14 -20.98 28.64
N GLY A 362 5.62 -19.81 29.11
CA GLY A 362 6.05 -18.69 28.27
C GLY A 362 4.88 -17.98 27.57
N PRO A 363 5.10 -16.76 27.04
CA PRO A 363 4.12 -16.11 26.17
C PRO A 363 3.92 -16.93 24.90
N LEU A 364 2.75 -16.78 24.31
CA LEU A 364 2.38 -17.45 23.08
C LEU A 364 2.84 -16.67 21.84
N PRO A 365 2.99 -17.34 20.68
CA PRO A 365 3.17 -16.65 19.42
C PRO A 365 1.99 -15.71 19.16
N GLU A 366 2.25 -14.49 18.73
CA GLU A 366 1.21 -13.61 18.21
C GLU A 366 0.52 -14.29 17.02
N PRO A 367 -0.80 -14.13 16.84
CA PRO A 367 -1.72 -13.21 17.52
C PRO A 367 -2.59 -13.95 18.57
N PHE A 368 -2.00 -14.75 19.47
CA PHE A 368 -2.77 -15.43 20.53
C PHE A 368 -3.49 -14.48 21.52
N THR A 369 -3.13 -13.20 21.59
CA THR A 369 -3.72 -12.24 22.55
C THR A 369 -4.37 -11.01 21.91
N ALA A 370 -4.40 -10.95 20.58
CA ALA A 370 -4.93 -9.82 19.82
C ALA A 370 -5.48 -10.32 18.49
N CYS A 371 -6.41 -9.60 17.87
CA CYS A 371 -6.90 -10.00 16.56
C CYS A 371 -6.00 -9.39 15.46
N GLY A 372 -5.61 -10.17 14.46
CA GLY A 372 -4.67 -9.74 13.42
C GLY A 372 -4.70 -10.64 12.19
N LEU A 373 -3.82 -10.38 11.23
CA LEU A 373 -3.51 -11.34 10.16
C LEU A 373 -2.65 -12.47 10.73
N ASP A 374 -2.77 -13.69 10.21
CA ASP A 374 -1.88 -14.77 10.61
C ASP A 374 -0.45 -14.48 10.10
N PRO A 375 0.55 -14.32 10.98
CA PRO A 375 1.94 -14.09 10.56
C PRO A 375 2.62 -15.29 9.88
N ALA A 376 2.01 -16.48 9.84
CA ALA A 376 2.60 -17.71 9.28
C ALA A 376 2.24 -18.01 7.80
N GLU A 377 1.52 -17.10 7.12
CA GLU A 377 0.84 -17.26 5.82
C GLU A 377 1.71 -17.44 4.54
N PRO A 378 2.98 -17.87 4.59
CA PRO A 378 3.44 -18.70 3.47
C PRO A 378 4.11 -20.03 3.87
N ALA A 379 4.08 -20.44 5.14
CA ALA A 379 4.92 -21.56 5.62
C ALA A 379 4.19 -22.87 5.95
N ASP A 380 2.86 -22.90 6.12
CA ASP A 380 2.14 -24.14 6.40
C ASP A 380 0.89 -24.34 5.53
N SER A 381 0.27 -25.52 5.65
CA SER A 381 -0.84 -25.98 4.82
C SER A 381 -2.22 -25.83 5.50
N LEU A 382 -2.27 -25.10 6.60
CA LEU A 382 -3.50 -24.80 7.31
C LEU A 382 -4.10 -23.52 6.69
N ASP A 383 -5.43 -23.47 6.55
CA ASP A 383 -6.14 -22.43 5.82
C ASP A 383 -7.20 -21.75 6.69
N CYS A 384 -7.42 -20.45 6.44
CA CYS A 384 -8.50 -19.67 7.05
C CYS A 384 -9.48 -19.15 6.00
N ALA A 385 -10.58 -19.90 5.81
CA ALA A 385 -11.60 -19.56 4.82
C ALA A 385 -12.58 -18.47 5.31
N ALA A 386 -12.81 -18.30 6.62
CA ALA A 386 -13.49 -17.13 7.22
C ALA A 386 -13.55 -17.17 8.76
N TYR A 387 -13.41 -16.01 9.42
CA TYR A 387 -13.73 -15.79 10.85
C TYR A 387 -14.79 -14.71 11.06
N ALA A 388 -15.61 -14.86 12.10
CA ALA A 388 -16.39 -13.74 12.63
C ALA A 388 -15.44 -12.76 13.34
N PRO A 389 -15.67 -11.44 13.26
CA PRO A 389 -14.82 -10.48 13.98
C PRO A 389 -14.92 -10.72 15.49
N CYS A 390 -13.77 -10.66 16.17
CA CYS A 390 -13.68 -10.68 17.62
C CYS A 390 -14.66 -9.67 18.23
N ALA A 391 -15.59 -10.12 19.06
CA ALA A 391 -16.50 -9.22 19.75
C ALA A 391 -15.71 -8.26 20.68
N ARG A 392 -15.94 -6.94 20.55
CA ARG A 392 -15.60 -5.97 21.60
C ARG A 392 -16.60 -6.05 22.75
#